data_AF-A0AAV3XI25-F1
#
_entry.id   AF-A0AAV3XI25-F1
#
_cell.length_a   1.000
_cell.length_b   1.000
_cell.length_c   1.000
_cell.angle_alpha   90.00
_cell.angle_beta   90.00
_cell.angle_gamma   90.00
#
_symmetry.space_group_name_H-M   'P 1'
#
loop_
_entity.id
_entity.type
_entity.pdbx_description
1 polymer ?
#
loop_
_entity_poly.entity_id
_entity_poly.type
_entity_poly.pdbx_seq_one_letter_code
_entity_poly.pdbx_strand_id
1 'polypeptide(L)'
;MALHFVVNDSGLREHHKQIYDRIGRFLLAAAIIVGWVLGSATEIGLAAIAVLFAFLAGGVILNVLKEELPEERESRFWAFALGAGIYTAILLAL
;
A
#
# COMPACT_ATOMS: atom_id res chain seq x y z
N MET A 1 4.35 1.02 5.32
CA MET A 1 4.49 1.03 3.85
C MET A 1 5.70 0.24 3.33
N ALA A 2 6.91 0.38 3.89
CA ALA A 2 8.07 -0.39 3.42
C ALA A 2 7.86 -1.93 3.42
N LEU A 3 7.31 -2.48 4.52
CA LEU A 3 6.93 -3.90 4.59
C LEU A 3 5.80 -4.28 3.61
N HIS A 4 4.87 -3.36 3.36
CA HIS A 4 3.77 -3.56 2.42
C HIS A 4 4.26 -3.66 0.96
N PHE A 5 5.33 -2.92 0.62
CA PHE A 5 6.01 -3.08 -0.67
C PHE A 5 6.68 -4.45 -0.79
N VAL A 6 7.28 -4.98 0.27
CA VAL A 6 7.92 -6.32 0.26
C VAL A 6 6.90 -7.44 0.08
N VAL A 7 5.74 -7.34 0.74
CA VAL A 7 4.64 -8.31 0.58
C VAL A 7 4.03 -8.22 -0.82
N ASN A 8 3.78 -7.01 -1.32
CA ASN A 8 3.23 -6.78 -2.66
C ASN A 8 4.20 -7.22 -3.78
N ASP A 9 5.51 -7.00 -3.59
CA ASP A 9 6.58 -7.50 -4.48
C ASP A 9 6.57 -9.03 -4.53
N SER A 10 6.46 -9.68 -3.37
CA SER A 10 6.35 -11.14 -3.28
C SER A 10 5.12 -11.69 -4.02
N GLY A 11 3.94 -11.05 -3.86
CA GLY A 11 2.70 -11.43 -4.55
C GLY A 11 2.73 -11.21 -6.07
N LEU A 12 3.28 -10.08 -6.54
CA LEU A 12 3.45 -9.82 -7.98
C LEU A 12 4.46 -10.79 -8.61
N ARG A 13 5.52 -11.11 -7.89
CA ARG A 13 6.53 -12.07 -8.32
C ARG A 13 5.92 -13.46 -8.43
N GLU A 14 4.98 -13.85 -7.58
CA GLU A 14 4.37 -15.18 -7.65
C GLU A 14 3.49 -15.39 -8.89
N HIS A 15 2.70 -14.38 -9.27
CA HIS A 15 1.79 -14.46 -10.43
C HIS A 15 2.46 -14.13 -11.78
N HIS A 16 3.51 -13.27 -11.82
CA HIS A 16 4.09 -12.77 -13.07
C HIS A 16 5.64 -12.70 -13.06
N LYS A 17 6.32 -13.71 -12.46
CA LYS A 17 7.80 -13.82 -12.27
C LYS A 17 8.66 -13.13 -13.34
N GLN A 18 8.44 -13.45 -14.62
CA GLN A 18 9.35 -13.02 -15.70
C GLN A 18 9.25 -11.52 -16.04
N ILE A 19 8.05 -10.93 -15.98
CA ILE A 19 7.84 -9.51 -16.32
C ILE A 19 8.22 -8.63 -15.14
N TYR A 20 7.93 -9.11 -13.92
CA TYR A 20 8.26 -8.41 -12.69
C TYR A 20 9.78 -8.24 -12.50
N ASP A 21 10.55 -9.33 -12.63
CA ASP A 21 12.00 -9.32 -12.43
C ASP A 21 12.74 -8.46 -13.47
N ARG A 22 12.17 -8.30 -14.68
CA ARG A 22 12.80 -7.54 -15.77
C ARG A 22 12.42 -6.06 -15.79
N ILE A 23 11.15 -5.71 -15.59
CA ILE A 23 10.64 -4.34 -15.77
C ILE A 23 9.86 -3.86 -14.55
N GLY A 24 9.03 -4.72 -13.94
CA GLY A 24 8.11 -4.35 -12.87
C GLY A 24 8.78 -3.63 -11.69
N ARG A 25 9.90 -4.18 -11.19
CA ARG A 25 10.64 -3.58 -10.06
C ARG A 25 11.16 -2.17 -10.36
N PHE A 26 11.64 -1.94 -11.58
CA PHE A 26 12.20 -0.65 -11.98
C PHE A 26 11.10 0.39 -12.21
N LEU A 27 9.97 -0.04 -12.77
CA LEU A 27 8.80 0.81 -12.94
C LEU A 27 8.25 1.27 -11.59
N LEU A 28 8.14 0.38 -10.61
CA LEU A 28 7.67 0.72 -9.26
C LEU A 28 8.61 1.71 -8.56
N ALA A 29 9.92 1.45 -8.62
CA ALA A 29 10.91 2.35 -8.04
C ALA A 29 10.91 3.73 -8.72
N ALA A 30 10.82 3.77 -10.05
CA ALA A 30 10.73 5.02 -10.81
C ALA A 30 9.45 5.79 -10.48
N ALA A 31 8.32 5.11 -10.30
CA ALA A 31 7.05 5.75 -9.96
C ALA A 31 7.12 6.52 -8.62
N ILE A 32 7.83 5.98 -7.61
CA ILE A 32 8.05 6.66 -6.32
C ILE A 32 8.87 7.93 -6.52
N ILE A 33 9.98 7.83 -7.26
CA ILE A 33 10.86 8.98 -7.52
C ILE A 33 10.12 10.07 -8.30
N VAL A 34 9.39 9.68 -9.36
CA VAL A 34 8.60 10.60 -10.18
C VAL A 34 7.50 11.27 -9.35
N GLY A 35 6.78 10.51 -8.53
CA GLY A 35 5.77 11.06 -7.63
C GLY A 35 6.34 12.08 -6.65
N TRP A 36 7.52 11.83 -6.08
CA TRP A 36 8.19 12.77 -5.18
C TRP A 36 8.67 14.04 -5.90
N VAL A 37 9.24 13.91 -7.10
CA VAL A 37 9.65 15.07 -7.90
C VAL A 37 8.44 15.91 -8.30
N LEU A 38 7.35 15.28 -8.75
CA LEU A 38 6.12 16.00 -9.09
C LEU A 38 5.51 16.69 -7.88
N GLY A 39 5.44 16.02 -6.74
CA GLY A 39 4.90 16.59 -5.50
C GLY A 39 5.74 17.73 -4.93
N SER A 40 7.05 17.75 -5.16
CA SER A 40 7.93 18.84 -4.71
C SER A 40 8.03 19.99 -5.71
N ALA A 41 7.86 19.71 -7.01
CA ALA A 41 7.93 20.72 -8.06
C ALA A 41 6.58 21.40 -8.37
N THR A 42 5.45 20.86 -7.87
CA THR A 42 4.11 21.40 -8.15
C THR A 42 3.31 21.63 -6.87
N GLU A 43 2.55 22.71 -6.83
CA GLU A 43 1.53 22.92 -5.80
C GLU A 43 0.29 22.11 -6.17
N ILE A 44 0.16 20.92 -5.57
CA ILE A 44 -1.01 20.07 -5.74
C ILE A 44 -2.10 20.52 -4.76
N GLY A 45 -3.27 20.89 -5.28
CA GLY A 45 -4.39 21.30 -4.44
C GLY A 45 -4.86 20.19 -3.49
N LEU A 46 -5.30 20.58 -2.30
CA LEU A 46 -5.78 19.67 -1.25
C LEU A 46 -6.82 18.65 -1.74
N ALA A 47 -7.73 19.07 -2.61
CA ALA A 47 -8.75 18.18 -3.18
C ALA A 47 -8.15 17.06 -4.05
N ALA A 48 -7.15 17.37 -4.87
CA ALA A 48 -6.47 16.39 -5.71
C ALA A 48 -5.69 15.39 -4.86
N ILE A 49 -5.00 15.88 -3.81
CA ILE A 49 -4.33 15.01 -2.83
C ILE A 49 -5.34 14.09 -2.16
N ALA A 50 -6.48 14.62 -1.71
CA ALA A 50 -7.52 13.83 -1.05
C ALA A 50 -8.08 12.72 -1.96
N VAL A 51 -8.31 13.02 -3.24
CA VAL A 51 -8.79 12.02 -4.21
C VAL A 51 -7.74 10.95 -4.48
N LEU A 52 -6.48 11.33 -4.71
CA LEU A 52 -5.38 10.37 -4.93
C LEU A 52 -5.17 9.48 -3.69
N PHE A 53 -5.26 10.07 -2.50
CA PHE A 53 -5.15 9.35 -1.24
C PHE A 53 -6.32 8.39 -1.03
N ALA A 54 -7.56 8.83 -1.26
CA ALA A 54 -8.74 7.98 -1.16
C ALA A 54 -8.70 6.81 -2.14
N PHE A 55 -8.24 7.05 -3.37
CA PHE A 55 -8.04 6.00 -4.37
C PHE A 55 -6.99 4.97 -3.91
N LEU A 56 -5.84 5.43 -3.42
CA LEU A 56 -4.78 4.56 -2.89
C LEU A 56 -5.28 3.74 -1.70
N ALA A 57 -5.92 4.38 -0.72
CA ALA A 57 -6.44 3.73 0.48
C ALA A 57 -7.51 2.69 0.13
N GLY A 58 -8.45 3.04 -0.75
CA GLY A 58 -9.47 2.10 -1.24
C GLY A 58 -8.87 0.91 -1.99
N GLY A 59 -7.86 1.14 -2.83
CA GLY A 59 -7.14 0.07 -3.52
C GLY A 59 -6.42 -0.87 -2.55
N VAL A 60 -5.74 -0.35 -1.54
CA VAL A 60 -5.11 -1.15 -0.49
C VAL A 60 -6.13 -1.99 0.26
N ILE A 61 -7.26 -1.39 0.68
CA ILE A 61 -8.35 -2.12 1.36
C ILE A 61 -8.89 -3.23 0.46
N LEU A 62 -9.17 -2.96 -0.82
CA LEU A 62 -9.64 -3.97 -1.76
C LEU A 62 -8.63 -5.10 -1.92
N ASN A 63 -7.33 -4.77 -2.00
CA ASN A 63 -6.26 -5.74 -2.17
C ASN A 63 -6.17 -6.68 -0.96
N VAL A 64 -6.20 -6.11 0.26
CA VAL A 64 -6.26 -6.88 1.52
C VAL A 64 -7.51 -7.77 1.55
N LEU A 65 -8.68 -7.22 1.20
CA LEU A 65 -9.92 -8.01 1.17
C LEU A 65 -9.93 -9.11 0.11
N LYS A 66 -9.14 -8.98 -0.96
CA LYS A 66 -9.09 -9.97 -2.06
C LYS A 66 -8.03 -11.03 -1.82
N GLU A 67 -6.88 -10.65 -1.29
CA GLU A 67 -5.67 -11.51 -1.23
C GLU A 67 -5.38 -12.00 0.18
N GLU A 68 -5.79 -11.27 1.23
CA GLU A 68 -5.53 -11.63 2.62
C GLU A 68 -6.77 -12.14 3.38
N LEU A 69 -7.97 -12.07 2.81
CA LEU A 69 -9.15 -12.72 3.39
C LEU A 69 -9.07 -14.23 3.13
N PRO A 70 -8.85 -15.06 4.15
CA PRO A 70 -8.75 -16.50 3.98
C PRO A 70 -10.11 -17.08 3.62
N GLU A 71 -10.14 -18.05 2.70
CA GLU A 71 -11.27 -18.97 2.57
C GLU A 71 -11.45 -19.68 3.92
N GLU A 72 -12.50 -19.29 4.64
CA GLU A 72 -13.00 -19.90 5.87
C GLU A 72 -11.98 -20.24 7.00
N ARG A 73 -11.99 -19.41 8.06
CA ARG A 73 -11.81 -19.79 9.49
C ARG A 73 -10.48 -19.60 10.25
N GLU A 74 -9.54 -18.73 9.83
CA GLU A 74 -8.44 -18.30 10.73
C GLU A 74 -8.19 -16.77 10.75
N SER A 75 -9.24 -15.96 10.80
CA SER A 75 -9.07 -14.51 11.02
C SER A 75 -8.69 -14.22 12.48
N ARG A 76 -7.44 -13.82 12.73
CA ARG A 76 -6.98 -13.36 14.06
C ARG A 76 -7.37 -11.91 14.30
N PHE A 77 -8.66 -11.67 14.51
CA PHE A 77 -9.23 -10.34 14.78
C PHE A 77 -8.48 -9.54 15.85
N TRP A 78 -7.98 -10.21 16.89
CA TRP A 78 -7.19 -9.57 17.95
C TRP A 78 -5.89 -8.93 17.45
N ALA A 79 -5.19 -9.55 16.50
CA ALA A 79 -3.98 -8.97 15.93
C ALA A 79 -4.29 -7.69 15.15
N PHE A 80 -5.40 -7.68 14.40
CA PHE A 80 -5.90 -6.50 13.70
C PHE A 80 -6.30 -5.38 14.68
N ALA A 81 -7.11 -5.69 15.69
CA ALA A 81 -7.58 -4.72 16.67
C ALA A 81 -6.42 -4.11 17.47
N LEU A 82 -5.42 -4.91 17.83
CA LEU A 82 -4.22 -4.44 18.52
C LEU A 82 -3.39 -3.52 17.62
N GLY A 83 -3.17 -3.91 16.36
CA GLY A 83 -2.45 -3.09 15.39
C GLY A 83 -3.14 -1.74 15.14
N ALA A 84 -4.46 -1.76 14.93
CA ALA A 84 -5.27 -0.56 14.74
C ALA A 84 -5.26 0.35 15.99
N GLY A 85 -5.39 -0.24 17.18
CA GLY A 85 -5.35 0.48 18.45
C GLY A 85 -4.00 1.15 18.70
N ILE A 86 -2.89 0.44 18.48
CA ILE A 86 -1.53 0.99 18.63
C ILE A 86 -1.32 2.15 17.66
N TYR A 87 -1.66 1.97 16.38
CA TYR A 87 -1.51 3.01 15.38
C TYR A 87 -2.33 4.27 15.72
N THR A 88 -3.57 4.08 16.20
CA THR A 88 -4.43 5.17 16.65
C THR A 88 -3.81 5.91 17.84
N ALA A 89 -3.28 5.19 18.83
CA ALA A 89 -2.61 5.81 19.98
C ALA A 89 -1.37 6.62 19.57
N ILE A 90 -0.57 6.10 18.64
CA ILE A 90 0.60 6.82 18.09
C ILE A 90 0.16 8.12 17.40
N LEU A 91 -0.89 8.07 16.57
CA LEU A 91 -1.41 9.25 15.89
C LEU A 91 -1.97 10.30 16.84
N LEU A 92 -2.58 9.89 17.95
CA LEU A 92 -3.07 10.81 18.97
C LEU A 92 -1.95 11.41 19.85
N ALA A 93 -0.82 10.72 19.94
CA ALA A 93 0.34 11.17 20.71
C ALA A 93 1.30 12.07 19.92
N LEU A 94 1.14 12.15 18.59
CA LEU A 94 1.91 13.00 17.67
C LEU A 94 1.19 14.32 17.39
#